data_AF-A0A2D9KZG2-F1
#
_entry.id   AF-A0A2D9KZG2-F1
#
_cell.length_a   1.000
_cell.length_b   1.000
_cell.length_c   1.000
_cell.angle_alpha   90.00
_cell.angle_beta   90.00
_cell.angle_gamma   90.00
#
_symmetry.space_group_name_H-M   'P 1'
#
loop_
_entity.id
_entity.type
_entity.pdbx_description
1 polymer ?
#
loop_
_entity_poly.entity_id
_entity_poly.type
_entity_poly.pdbx_seq_one_letter_code
_entity_poly.pdbx_strand_id
1 'polypeptide(L)' 'MPIEPDQLRKLRKSLGLTQEDAGKTVLVNRRTWQNWEIDKGKENHRAMTEGLLELFCIKHKIKYRLLDNKVHIEYI' A
#
# COMPACT_ATOMS: atom_id res chain seq x y z
N MET A 1 -10.43 7.34 -1.58
CA MET A 1 -10.65 6.32 -0.52
C MET A 1 -9.29 5.73 -0.17
N PRO A 2 -9.05 5.21 1.06
CA PRO A 2 -7.82 4.47 1.33
C PRO A 2 -7.65 3.35 0.30
N ILE A 3 -6.42 3.06 -0.12
CA ILE A 3 -6.16 1.98 -1.07
C ILE A 3 -6.82 0.69 -0.56
N GLU A 4 -7.58 0.05 -1.43
CA GLU A 4 -8.20 -1.22 -1.06
C GLU A 4 -7.12 -2.29 -0.83
N PRO A 5 -7.30 -3.21 0.14
CA PRO A 5 -6.33 -4.27 0.40
C PRO A 5 -5.92 -5.06 -0.85
N ASP A 6 -6.86 -5.31 -1.75
CA ASP A 6 -6.61 -5.98 -3.03
C ASP A 6 -5.76 -5.13 -4.00
N GLN A 7 -5.98 -3.81 -4.04
CA GLN A 7 -5.19 -2.89 -4.86
C GLN A 7 -3.75 -2.81 -4.35
N LEU A 8 -3.57 -2.72 -3.03
CA LEU A 8 -2.25 -2.75 -2.39
C LEU A 8 -1.51 -4.06 -2.68
N ARG A 9 -2.22 -5.20 -2.58
CA ARG A 9 -1.66 -6.52 -2.89
C ARG A 9 -1.23 -6.63 -4.36
N LYS A 10 -2.06 -6.14 -5.29
CA LYS A 10 -1.76 -6.09 -6.73
C LYS A 10 -0.53 -5.22 -7.01
N LEU A 11 -0.47 -4.03 -6.41
CA LEU A 11 0.65 -3.11 -6.52
C LEU A 11 1.97 -3.73 -6.06
N ARG A 12 1.95 -4.37 -4.88
CA ARG A 12 3.14 -5.04 -4.36
C ARG A 12 3.60 -6.15 -5.31
N LYS A 13 2.66 -6.97 -5.79
CA LYS A 13 2.96 -8.07 -6.72
C LYS A 13 3.47 -7.57 -8.07
N SER A 14 2.94 -6.47 -8.61
CA SER A 14 3.44 -5.90 -9.87
C SER A 14 4.88 -5.38 -9.77
N LEU A 15 5.31 -5.01 -8.56
CA LEU A 15 6.69 -4.64 -8.26
C LEU A 15 7.61 -5.85 -7.94
N GLY A 16 7.07 -7.07 -7.92
CA GLY A 16 7.83 -8.28 -7.58
C GLY A 16 8.24 -8.38 -6.10
N LEU A 17 7.63 -7.60 -5.21
CA LEU A 17 8.04 -7.51 -3.80
C LEU A 17 7.35 -8.56 -2.93
N THR A 18 8.08 -9.08 -1.95
CA THR A 18 7.46 -9.80 -0.84
C THR A 18 6.79 -8.82 0.13
N GLN A 19 5.90 -9.31 1.01
CA GLN A 19 5.28 -8.48 2.06
C GLN A 19 6.34 -7.88 3.01
N GLU A 20 7.45 -8.58 3.20
CA GLU A 20 8.56 -8.09 4.01
C GLU A 20 9.33 -6.97 3.30
N ASP A 21 9.65 -7.14 2.01
CA ASP A 21 10.35 -6.11 1.22
C ASP A 21 9.52 -4.83 1.13
N ALA A 22 8.23 -4.99 0.89
CA ALA A 22 7.31 -3.87 0.85
C ALA A 22 7.21 -3.16 2.21
N GLY A 23 7.15 -3.91 3.32
CA GLY A 23 7.23 -3.34 4.67
C GLY A 23 8.51 -2.53 4.91
N LYS A 24 9.67 -3.09 4.52
CA LYS A 24 10.98 -2.44 4.66
C LYS A 24 11.05 -1.11 3.92
N THR A 25 10.40 -0.98 2.76
CA THR A 25 10.44 0.26 1.98
C THR A 25 9.84 1.45 2.72
N VAL A 26 8.80 1.22 3.53
CA VAL A 26 8.11 2.24 4.34
C VAL A 26 8.42 2.11 5.85
N LEU A 27 9.51 1.42 6.20
CA LEU A 27 10.00 1.26 7.57
C LEU A 27 8.99 0.62 8.54
N VAL A 28 8.20 -0.33 8.07
CA VAL A 28 7.30 -1.13 8.92
C VAL A 28 7.67 -2.61 8.88
N ASN A 29 7.26 -3.35 9.92
CA ASN A 29 7.44 -4.78 9.94
C ASN A 29 6.47 -5.52 8.99
N ARG A 30 6.79 -6.78 8.67
CA ARG A 30 5.99 -7.64 7.79
C ARG A 30 4.52 -7.77 8.23
N ARG A 31 4.27 -7.85 9.55
CA ARG A 31 2.91 -8.05 10.10
C ARG A 31 2.03 -6.83 9.87
N THR A 32 2.59 -5.63 10.02
CA THR A 32 1.92 -4.37 9.70
C THR A 32 1.51 -4.35 8.23
N TRP A 33 2.43 -4.71 7.31
CA TRP A 33 2.10 -4.80 5.89
C TRP A 33 0.99 -5.83 5.61
N GLN A 34 1.08 -7.01 6.24
CA GLN A 34 0.04 -8.04 6.13
C GLN A 34 -1.33 -7.52 6.54
N ASN A 35 -1.43 -6.80 7.66
CA ASN A 35 -2.70 -6.25 8.14
C ASN A 35 -3.34 -5.25 7.15
N TRP A 36 -2.54 -4.56 6.35
CA TRP A 36 -3.03 -3.67 5.28
C TRP A 36 -3.57 -4.43 4.07
N GLU A 37 -3.07 -5.64 3.82
CA GLU A 37 -3.55 -6.53 2.74
C GLU A 37 -4.71 -7.44 3.17
N ILE A 38 -5.10 -7.43 4.44
CA ILE A 38 -6.26 -8.18 4.94
C ILE A 38 -7.54 -7.52 4.44
N ASP A 39 -8.49 -8.33 3.95
CA ASP A 39 -9.77 -7.85 3.45
C ASP A 39 -10.56 -7.09 4.53
N LYS A 40 -11.31 -6.07 4.11
CA LYS A 40 -12.18 -5.29 5.00
C LYS A 40 -13.18 -6.20 5.72
N GLY A 41 -13.38 -5.97 7.02
CA GLY A 41 -14.32 -6.75 7.84
C GLY A 41 -13.71 -7.92 8.61
N LYS A 42 -12.42 -8.23 8.40
CA LYS A 42 -11.69 -9.18 9.25
C LYS A 42 -11.09 -8.46 10.47
N GLU A 43 -11.03 -9.15 11.60
CA GLU A 43 -10.60 -8.60 12.91
C GLU A 43 -9.25 -7.87 12.88
N ASN A 44 -8.31 -8.36 12.06
CA ASN A 44 -6.96 -7.82 11.96
C ASN A 44 -6.77 -6.77 10.84
N HIS A 45 -7.84 -6.40 10.13
CA HIS A 45 -7.76 -5.41 9.07
C HIS A 45 -7.34 -4.05 9.62
N ARG A 46 -6.33 -3.45 9.00
CA ARG A 46 -5.91 -2.07 9.26
C ARG A 46 -5.82 -1.32 7.93
N ALA A 47 -6.26 -0.07 7.89
CA ALA A 47 -6.00 0.78 6.75
C ALA A 47 -4.55 1.31 6.80
N MET A 48 -3.88 1.34 5.66
CA MET A 48 -2.61 2.06 5.51
C MET A 48 -2.89 3.57 5.53
N THR A 49 -2.03 4.34 6.20
CA THR A 49 -2.12 5.80 6.18
C THR A 49 -1.65 6.34 4.83
N GLU A 50 -2.23 7.45 4.39
CA GLU A 50 -1.96 8.04 3.08
C GLU A 50 -0.49 8.44 2.90
N GLY A 51 0.16 8.94 3.95
CA GLY A 51 1.59 9.29 3.91
C GLY A 51 2.52 8.09 3.73
N LEU A 52 2.18 6.90 4.23
CA LEU A 52 2.97 5.69 3.99
C LEU A 52 2.77 5.16 2.58
N LEU A 53 1.55 5.27 2.05
CA LEU A 53 1.27 4.93 0.66
C LEU A 53 2.01 5.86 -0.30
N GLU A 54 2.02 7.17 0.00
CA GLU A 54 2.78 8.15 -0.77
C GLU A 54 4.29 7.85 -0.75
N LEU A 55 4.84 7.59 0.43
CA LEU A 55 6.26 7.21 0.57
C LEU A 55 6.60 5.96 -0.23
N PHE A 56 5.70 4.96 -0.24
CA PHE A 56 5.83 3.75 -1.05
C PHE A 56 5.87 4.08 -2.54
N CYS A 57 4.92 4.89 -3.02
CA CYS A 57 4.85 5.32 -4.41
C CYS A 57 6.10 6.09 -4.85
N ILE A 58 6.57 7.05 -4.03
CA ILE A 58 7.78 7.84 -4.30
C ILE A 58 9.01 6.91 -4.44
N LYS A 59 9.19 5.97 -3.51
CA LYS A 59 10.36 5.05 -3.52
C LYS A 59 10.38 4.12 -4.72
N HIS A 60 9.21 3.69 -5.19
CA HIS A 60 9.07 2.80 -6.33
C HIS A 60 8.79 3.52 -7.65
N LYS A 61 8.85 4.87 -7.67
CA LYS A 61 8.57 5.71 -8.85
C LYS A 61 7.22 5.41 -9.50
N ILE A 62 6.23 5.06 -8.69
CA ILE A 62 4.86 4.79 -9.16
C ILE A 62 4.18 6.13 -9.42
N LYS A 63 3.54 6.26 -10.59
CA LYS A 63 2.70 7.43 -10.86
C LYS A 63 1.44 7.36 -9.99
N TYR A 64 1.26 8.38 -9.16
CA TYR A 64 0.05 8.57 -8.38
C TYR A 64 -0.48 9.98 -8.62
N ARG A 65 -1.80 10.13 -8.59
CA ARG A 65 -2.47 11.42 -8.55
C ARG A 65 -3.04 11.65 -7.16
N LEU A 66 -2.87 12.85 -6.64
CA LEU A 66 -3.57 13.29 -5.44
C LEU A 66 -4.92 13.87 -5.87
N LEU A 67 -6.02 13.20 -5.50
CA LEU A 67 -7.38 13.71 -5.67
C LEU A 67 -7.99 13.88 -4.29
N ASP A 68 -8.45 15.09 -3.96
CA ASP A 68 -9.06 15.44 -2.67
C ASP A 68 -8.20 15.10 -1.44
N ASN A 69 -6.89 15.41 -1.49
CA ASN A 69 -5.87 15.01 -0.51
C ASN A 69 -5.62 13.49 -0.38
N LYS A 70 -6.09 12.68 -1.34
CA LYS A 70 -5.93 11.21 -1.29
C LYS A 70 -5.05 10.72 -2.44
N VAL A 71 -4.21 9.72 -2.16
CA VAL A 71 -3.33 9.08 -3.15
C VAL A 71 -4.13 8.10 -4.01
N HIS A 72 -4.22 8.39 -5.31
CA HIS A 72 -4.78 7.51 -6.34
C HIS A 72 -3.67 6.98 -7.23
N ILE A 73 -3.50 5.67 -7.29
CA ILE A 73 -2.50 5.04 -8.16
C ILE A 73 -3.03 5.03 -9.59
N GLU A 74 -2.26 5.57 -10.53
CA GLU A 74 -2.55 5.43 -11.95
C GLU A 74 -2.03 4.07 -12.41
N TYR A 75 -2.94 3.12 -12.62
CA TYR A 75 -2.60 1.90 -13.34
C TYR A 75 -2.47 2.26 -14.84
N ILE A 76 -1.27 2.08 -15.39
CA ILE A 76 -1.02 2.06 -16.84
C ILE A 76 -1.35 0.65 -17.35
#